data_AF-A0A1M6Q588-F1
#
_entry.id   AF-A0A1M6Q588-F1
#
_cell.length_a   1.000
_cell.length_b   1.000
_cell.length_c   1.000
_cell.angle_alpha   90.00
_cell.angle_beta   90.00
_cell.angle_gamma   90.00
#
_symmetry.space_group_name_H-M   'P 1'
#
loop_
_entity.id
_entity.type
_entity.pdbx_description
1 polymer ?
#
loop_
_entity_poly.entity_id
_entity_poly.type
_entity_poly.pdbx_seq_one_letter_code
_entity_poly.pdbx_strand_id
1 'polypeptide(L)'
;MEQEISALKRAIFELERNDSLGNITKLSSNIDDIISICEKIKSTLKAQESDKYKKIKLNCVIINTIPFIYKPILVKNYYEGDYIVRFGEQRAEDLKQAGALNAHNEFWIQHKTIKGNIFGSIPKELLDENSLKKLLRSGWREAEVDIIDIKDSHRDIKEIISFCENTFNHYILLKEELTNTHLILHYKIR
;
A
#
# COMPACT_ATOMS: atom_id res chain seq x y z
N MET A 1 -20.88 13.36 12.53
CA MET A 1 -21.04 12.05 11.86
C MET A 1 -22.37 11.38 12.19
N GLU A 2 -22.81 11.32 13.45
CA GLU A 2 -24.13 10.75 13.80
C GLU A 2 -25.30 11.48 13.12
N GLN A 3 -25.22 12.81 12.98
CA GLN A 3 -26.24 13.61 12.32
C GLN A 3 -26.32 13.29 10.82
N GLU A 4 -25.18 13.11 10.16
CA GLU A 4 -25.08 12.78 8.74
C GLU A 4 -25.54 11.33 8.47
N ILE A 5 -25.24 10.39 9.37
CA ILE A 5 -25.76 9.02 9.30
C ILE A 5 -27.29 9.01 9.48
N SER A 6 -27.81 9.82 10.41
CA SER A 6 -29.26 9.98 10.59
C SER A 6 -29.93 10.59 9.36
N ALA A 7 -29.29 11.59 8.74
CA ALA A 7 -29.76 12.19 7.49
C ALA A 7 -29.75 11.18 6.33
N LEU A 8 -28.72 10.35 6.21
CA LEU A 8 -28.63 9.29 5.20
C LEU A 8 -29.77 8.28 5.34
N LYS A 9 -30.04 7.82 6.57
CA LYS A 9 -31.16 6.90 6.85
C LYS A 9 -32.51 7.50 6.45
N ARG A 10 -32.73 8.79 6.71
CA ARG A 10 -33.95 9.49 6.27
C ARG A 10 -34.06 9.60 4.76
N ALA A 11 -32.96 9.92 4.07
CA ALA A 11 -32.94 10.02 2.61
C ALA A 11 -33.22 8.67 1.93
N ILE A 12 -32.68 7.57 2.48
CA ILE A 12 -32.98 6.21 2.00
C ILE A 12 -34.47 5.86 2.21
N PHE A 13 -35.02 6.14 3.40
CA PHE A 13 -36.44 5.90 3.67
C PHE A 13 -37.36 6.69 2.70
N GLU A 14 -37.03 7.95 2.43
CA GLU A 14 -37.77 8.77 1.47
C GLU A 14 -37.63 8.25 0.02
N LEU A 15 -36.47 7.71 -0.35
CA LEU A 15 -36.24 7.06 -1.65
C LEU A 15 -37.17 5.85 -1.82
N GLU A 16 -37.18 4.94 -0.84
CA GLU A 16 -38.05 3.76 -0.83
C GLU A 16 -39.54 4.14 -0.92
N ARG A 17 -39.94 5.18 -0.19
CA ARG A 17 -41.32 5.68 -0.25
C ARG A 17 -41.67 6.23 -1.64
N ASN A 18 -40.81 7.05 -2.24
CA ASN A 18 -41.08 7.67 -3.54
C ASN A 18 -41.01 6.66 -4.70
N ASP A 19 -40.22 5.60 -4.56
CA ASP A 19 -40.21 4.45 -5.49
C ASP A 19 -41.55 3.72 -5.48
N SER A 20 -42.09 3.44 -4.28
CA SER A 20 -43.42 2.80 -4.15
C SER A 20 -44.57 3.63 -4.75
N LEU A 21 -44.37 4.96 -4.88
CA LEU A 21 -45.33 5.91 -5.44
C LEU A 21 -45.07 6.22 -6.93
N GLY A 22 -44.02 5.65 -7.54
CA GLY A 22 -43.67 5.88 -8.95
C GLY A 22 -43.25 7.33 -9.26
N ASN A 23 -42.83 8.11 -8.26
CA ASN A 23 -42.50 9.53 -8.46
C ASN A 23 -41.03 9.68 -8.87
N ILE A 24 -40.77 9.51 -10.18
CA ILE A 24 -39.43 9.50 -10.78
C ILE A 24 -38.64 10.79 -10.48
N THR A 25 -39.28 11.95 -10.50
CA THR A 25 -38.63 13.24 -10.23
C THR A 25 -38.14 13.35 -8.79
N LYS A 26 -38.95 12.91 -7.82
CA LYS A 26 -38.53 12.86 -6.41
C LYS A 26 -37.48 11.78 -6.15
N LEU A 27 -37.58 10.65 -6.83
CA LEU A 27 -36.57 9.59 -6.82
C LEU A 27 -35.18 10.13 -7.21
N SER A 28 -35.10 10.86 -8.32
CA SER A 28 -33.84 11.47 -8.78
C SER A 28 -33.27 12.45 -7.75
N SER A 29 -34.11 13.34 -7.21
CA SER A 29 -33.70 14.30 -6.17
C SER A 29 -33.17 13.60 -4.92
N ASN A 30 -33.81 12.50 -4.50
CA ASN A 30 -33.37 11.74 -3.32
C ASN A 30 -32.01 11.06 -3.56
N ILE A 31 -31.73 10.60 -4.78
CA ILE A 31 -30.42 10.04 -5.15
C ILE A 31 -29.34 11.14 -5.04
N ASP A 32 -29.60 12.33 -5.57
CA ASP A 32 -28.66 13.46 -5.49
C ASP A 32 -28.36 13.85 -4.03
N ASP A 33 -29.40 13.86 -3.17
CA ASP A 33 -29.24 14.11 -1.73
C ASP A 33 -28.40 13.03 -1.05
N ILE A 34 -28.62 11.75 -1.37
CA ILE A 34 -27.82 10.63 -0.86
C ILE A 34 -26.36 10.77 -1.27
N ILE A 35 -26.10 11.10 -2.54
CA ILE A 35 -24.74 11.33 -3.04
C ILE A 35 -24.07 12.46 -2.26
N SER A 36 -24.75 13.60 -2.10
CA SER A 36 -24.23 14.75 -1.36
C SER A 36 -23.93 14.43 0.10
N ILE A 37 -24.78 13.67 0.79
CA ILE A 37 -24.56 13.23 2.17
C ILE A 37 -23.35 12.29 2.25
N CYS A 38 -23.24 11.34 1.32
CA CYS A 38 -22.11 10.41 1.24
C CYS A 38 -20.79 11.15 0.98
N GLU A 39 -20.78 12.15 0.11
CA GLU A 39 -19.60 12.99 -0.14
C GLU A 39 -19.18 13.78 1.10
N LYS A 40 -20.14 14.35 1.85
CA LYS A 40 -19.86 15.03 3.12
C LYS A 40 -19.28 14.08 4.15
N ILE A 41 -19.87 12.90 4.35
CA ILE A 41 -19.32 11.87 5.26
C ILE A 41 -17.88 11.52 4.85
N LYS A 42 -17.64 11.30 3.56
CA LYS A 42 -16.31 11.01 3.02
C LYS A 42 -15.31 12.15 3.28
N SER A 43 -15.73 13.41 3.15
CA SER A 43 -14.87 14.56 3.47
C SER A 43 -14.56 14.66 4.97
N THR A 44 -15.54 14.41 5.84
CA THR A 44 -15.37 14.43 7.30
C THR A 44 -14.41 13.32 7.75
N LEU A 45 -14.55 12.12 7.19
CA LEU A 45 -13.62 11.01 7.43
C LEU A 45 -12.20 11.37 7.00
N LYS A 46 -12.02 11.91 5.79
CA LYS A 46 -10.71 12.38 5.31
C LYS A 46 -10.10 13.46 6.21
N ALA A 47 -10.91 14.41 6.68
CA ALA A 47 -10.46 15.46 7.59
C ALA A 47 -10.02 14.88 8.95
N GLN A 48 -10.81 13.97 9.52
CA GLN A 48 -10.49 13.28 10.77
C GLN A 48 -9.25 12.37 10.66
N GLU A 49 -9.10 11.65 9.55
CA GLU A 49 -7.87 10.90 9.25
C GLU A 49 -6.69 11.86 9.17
N SER A 50 -6.83 12.96 8.42
CA SER A 50 -5.75 13.94 8.28
C SER A 50 -5.31 14.54 9.63
N ASP A 51 -6.24 14.80 10.57
CA ASP A 51 -5.92 15.37 11.88
C ASP A 51 -5.42 14.33 12.89
N LYS A 52 -5.88 13.07 12.82
CA LYS A 52 -5.39 11.96 13.64
C LYS A 52 -3.97 11.55 13.24
N TYR A 53 -3.67 11.58 11.95
CA TYR A 53 -2.41 11.06 11.40
C TYR A 53 -1.33 12.14 11.18
N LYS A 54 -1.68 13.43 10.98
CA LYS A 54 -0.70 14.55 10.99
C LYS A 54 0.07 14.69 12.31
N LYS A 55 -0.38 14.07 13.39
CA LYS A 55 0.28 14.09 14.71
C LYS A 55 1.16 12.88 15.01
N ILE A 56 1.16 11.83 14.17
CA ILE A 56 2.01 10.66 14.40
C ILE A 56 3.44 11.00 13.97
N LYS A 57 4.24 11.46 14.93
CA LYS A 57 5.69 11.53 14.78
C LYS A 57 6.26 10.21 15.28
N LEU A 58 6.74 9.39 14.35
CA LEU A 58 7.62 8.27 14.68
C LEU A 58 9.06 8.76 14.69
N ASN A 59 9.82 8.34 15.70
CA ASN A 59 11.26 8.51 15.71
C ASN A 59 11.90 7.48 14.77
N CYS A 60 12.28 7.96 13.59
CA CYS A 60 12.85 7.16 12.52
C CYS A 60 14.27 7.63 12.21
N VAL A 61 15.19 6.68 12.05
CA VAL A 61 16.58 6.97 11.68
C VAL A 61 16.94 6.15 10.46
N ILE A 62 17.45 6.80 9.41
CA ILE A 62 18.04 6.09 8.27
C ILE A 62 19.36 5.47 8.78
N ILE A 63 19.42 4.15 8.79
CA ILE A 63 20.59 3.40 9.26
C ILE A 63 21.51 2.97 8.11
N ASN A 64 20.96 2.84 6.90
CA ASN A 64 21.73 2.49 5.71
C ASN A 64 20.99 2.89 4.42
N THR A 65 21.69 2.91 3.30
CA THR A 65 21.12 2.97 1.95
C THR A 65 21.75 1.86 1.12
N ILE A 66 20.93 0.96 0.57
CA ILE A 66 21.39 -0.21 -0.18
C ILE A 66 20.76 -0.22 -1.57
N PRO A 67 21.52 -0.57 -2.63
CA PRO A 67 20.95 -0.75 -3.96
C PRO A 67 20.12 -2.04 -4.03
N PHE A 68 18.88 -1.91 -4.49
CA PHE A 68 17.99 -3.03 -4.78
C PHE A 68 17.69 -3.09 -6.27
N ILE A 69 17.24 -4.27 -6.70
CA ILE A 69 16.52 -4.43 -7.97
C ILE A 69 15.08 -4.74 -7.64
N TYR A 70 14.14 -4.11 -8.33
CA TYR A 70 12.71 -4.33 -8.12
C TYR A 70 11.97 -4.53 -9.45
N LYS A 71 10.85 -5.25 -9.40
CA LYS A 71 9.92 -5.39 -10.51
C LYS A 71 8.87 -4.28 -10.44
N PRO A 72 8.82 -3.35 -11.42
CA PRO A 72 7.84 -2.26 -11.41
C PRO A 72 6.41 -2.77 -11.63
N ILE A 73 5.46 -2.19 -10.90
CA ILE A 73 4.04 -2.30 -11.20
C ILE A 73 3.73 -1.36 -12.37
N LEU A 74 2.99 -1.85 -13.36
CA LEU A 74 2.70 -1.10 -14.59
C LEU A 74 1.25 -0.59 -14.66
N VAL A 75 0.42 -0.90 -13.67
CA VAL A 75 -1.01 -0.53 -13.63
C VAL A 75 -1.34 0.20 -12.33
N LYS A 76 -2.27 1.16 -12.38
CA LYS A 76 -2.66 1.95 -11.19
C LYS A 76 -3.56 1.17 -10.23
N ASN A 77 -4.55 0.44 -10.75
CA ASN A 77 -5.50 -0.34 -9.96
C ASN A 77 -5.07 -1.80 -9.86
N TYR A 78 -3.85 -2.04 -9.38
CA TYR A 78 -3.27 -3.39 -9.37
C TYR A 78 -4.03 -4.39 -8.49
N TYR A 79 -4.92 -3.94 -7.59
CA TYR A 79 -5.81 -4.80 -6.82
C TYR A 79 -7.09 -5.24 -7.57
N GLU A 80 -7.36 -4.69 -8.75
CA GLU A 80 -8.52 -5.07 -9.55
C GLU A 80 -8.15 -6.21 -10.52
N GLY A 81 -8.99 -7.25 -10.56
CA GLY A 81 -8.81 -8.40 -11.45
C GLY A 81 -7.71 -9.37 -11.03
N ASP A 82 -7.02 -9.97 -12.00
CA ASP A 82 -6.01 -11.02 -11.82
C ASP A 82 -4.56 -10.50 -11.82
N TYR A 83 -4.37 -9.18 -11.83
CA TYR A 83 -3.07 -8.57 -12.07
C TYR A 83 -2.01 -8.99 -11.05
N ILE A 84 -2.29 -8.98 -9.75
CA ILE A 84 -1.33 -9.41 -8.71
C ILE A 84 -0.92 -10.87 -8.89
N VAL A 85 -1.85 -11.74 -9.28
CA VAL A 85 -1.57 -13.16 -9.50
C VAL A 85 -0.59 -13.31 -10.66
N ARG A 86 -0.90 -12.71 -11.80
CA ARG A 86 -0.04 -12.72 -13.00
C ARG A 86 1.31 -12.05 -12.76
N PHE A 87 1.33 -10.95 -11.99
CA PHE A 87 2.56 -10.29 -11.58
C PHE A 87 3.43 -11.22 -10.73
N GLY A 88 2.82 -11.93 -9.78
CA GLY A 88 3.51 -12.90 -8.93
C GLY A 88 4.13 -14.06 -9.73
N GLU A 89 3.37 -14.60 -10.69
CA GLU A 89 3.83 -15.64 -11.62
C GLU A 89 4.99 -15.15 -12.48
N GLN A 90 4.85 -13.98 -13.12
CA GLN A 90 5.90 -13.40 -13.96
C GLN A 90 7.16 -13.11 -13.16
N ARG A 91 7.02 -12.53 -11.96
CA ARG A 91 8.15 -12.27 -11.05
C ARG A 91 8.87 -13.57 -10.69
N ALA A 92 8.13 -14.64 -10.37
CA ALA A 92 8.72 -15.92 -10.01
C ALA A 92 9.48 -16.55 -11.19
N GLU A 93 8.90 -16.47 -12.40
CA GLU A 93 9.55 -16.97 -13.61
C GLU A 93 10.81 -16.18 -13.96
N ASP A 94 10.76 -14.84 -13.89
CA ASP A 94 11.94 -13.97 -14.10
C ASP A 94 13.09 -14.35 -13.14
N LEU A 95 12.78 -14.50 -11.85
CA LEU A 95 13.74 -14.89 -10.81
C LEU A 95 14.31 -16.29 -11.05
N LYS A 96 13.47 -17.24 -11.50
CA LYS A 96 13.88 -18.61 -11.81
C LYS A 96 14.82 -18.64 -13.01
N GLN A 97 14.49 -17.95 -14.09
CA GLN A 97 15.34 -17.86 -15.30
C GLN A 97 16.66 -17.12 -15.03
N ALA A 98 16.63 -16.15 -14.13
CA ALA A 98 17.81 -15.45 -13.66
C ALA A 98 18.72 -16.35 -12.80
N GLY A 99 18.19 -17.37 -12.12
CA GLY A 99 18.92 -18.13 -11.11
C GLY A 99 18.89 -17.48 -9.71
N ALA A 100 18.00 -16.49 -9.51
CA ALA A 100 17.94 -15.64 -8.33
C ALA A 100 16.82 -16.02 -7.33
N LEU A 101 15.95 -16.98 -7.68
CA LEU A 101 14.76 -17.29 -6.90
C LEU A 101 15.05 -17.73 -5.46
N ASN A 102 16.11 -18.53 -5.26
CA ASN A 102 16.48 -19.01 -3.93
C ASN A 102 16.97 -17.86 -3.04
N ALA A 103 17.92 -17.05 -3.53
CA ALA A 103 18.44 -15.89 -2.80
C ALA A 103 17.32 -14.89 -2.46
N HIS A 104 16.40 -14.64 -3.40
CA HIS A 104 15.21 -13.82 -3.16
C HIS A 104 14.35 -14.38 -2.03
N ASN A 105 14.03 -15.67 -2.07
CA ASN A 105 13.16 -16.30 -1.08
C ASN A 105 13.81 -16.34 0.31
N GLU A 106 15.09 -16.70 0.40
CA GLU A 106 15.85 -16.70 1.66
C GLU A 106 15.85 -15.30 2.29
N PHE A 107 16.09 -14.26 1.50
CA PHE A 107 16.04 -12.88 1.98
C PHE A 107 14.67 -12.51 2.55
N TRP A 108 13.58 -12.75 1.82
CA TRP A 108 12.24 -12.36 2.27
C TRP A 108 11.65 -13.26 3.36
N ILE A 109 12.15 -14.48 3.52
CA ILE A 109 11.81 -15.33 4.68
C ILE A 109 12.36 -14.70 5.96
N GLN A 110 13.61 -14.24 5.94
CA GLN A 110 14.24 -13.59 7.11
C GLN A 110 13.67 -12.20 7.42
N HIS A 111 13.12 -11.54 6.40
CA HIS A 111 12.56 -10.20 6.48
C HIS A 111 11.04 -10.23 6.25
N LYS A 112 10.32 -10.67 7.29
CA LYS A 112 8.87 -10.86 7.23
C LYS A 112 8.16 -9.56 6.86
N THR A 113 7.63 -9.49 5.66
CA THR A 113 6.88 -8.33 5.17
C THR A 113 5.54 -8.20 5.91
N ILE A 114 5.26 -6.99 6.41
CA ILE A 114 4.00 -6.65 7.07
C ILE A 114 3.07 -5.93 6.10
N LYS A 115 3.59 -4.91 5.40
CA LYS A 115 2.84 -4.07 4.47
C LYS A 115 3.81 -3.44 3.47
N GLY A 116 3.31 -3.07 2.29
CA GLY A 116 4.08 -2.33 1.31
C GLY A 116 3.36 -2.25 -0.02
N ASN A 117 3.93 -1.50 -0.94
CA ASN A 117 3.45 -1.34 -2.30
C ASN A 117 4.52 -1.66 -3.36
N ILE A 118 5.59 -2.35 -2.94
CA ILE A 118 6.56 -3.02 -3.80
C ILE A 118 6.41 -4.53 -3.59
N PHE A 119 6.13 -5.27 -4.66
CA PHE A 119 5.76 -6.70 -4.59
C PHE A 119 6.84 -7.66 -5.09
N GLY A 120 7.97 -7.13 -5.56
CA GLY A 120 9.12 -7.94 -5.96
C GLY A 120 10.36 -7.09 -5.95
N SER A 121 11.29 -7.40 -5.06
CA SER A 121 12.61 -6.77 -5.03
C SER A 121 13.63 -7.65 -4.34
N ILE A 122 14.91 -7.36 -4.52
CA ILE A 122 16.02 -8.06 -3.86
C ILE A 122 17.23 -7.12 -3.78
N PRO A 123 18.03 -7.16 -2.69
CA PRO A 123 19.31 -6.46 -2.66
C PRO A 123 20.20 -6.88 -3.83
N LYS A 124 20.82 -5.89 -4.49
CA LYS A 124 21.70 -6.14 -5.65
C LYS A 124 22.93 -6.98 -5.27
N GLU A 125 23.38 -6.87 -4.02
CA GLU A 125 24.52 -7.64 -3.48
C GLU A 125 24.28 -9.15 -3.40
N LEU A 126 23.01 -9.60 -3.39
CA LEU A 126 22.66 -11.03 -3.35
C LEU A 126 22.64 -11.66 -4.75
N LEU A 127 23.01 -10.91 -5.79
CA LEU A 127 22.94 -11.34 -7.17
C LEU A 127 24.33 -11.32 -7.82
N ASP A 128 24.65 -12.39 -8.54
CA ASP A 128 25.78 -12.35 -9.46
C ASP A 128 25.48 -11.46 -10.69
N GLU A 129 26.52 -11.07 -11.42
CA GLU A 129 26.37 -10.18 -12.58
C GLU A 129 25.45 -10.77 -13.68
N ASN A 130 25.43 -12.09 -13.83
CA ASN A 130 24.64 -12.76 -14.87
C ASN A 130 23.15 -12.70 -14.53
N SER A 131 22.80 -12.98 -13.27
CA SER A 131 21.46 -12.90 -12.71
C SER A 131 20.93 -11.47 -12.79
N LEU A 132 21.74 -10.49 -12.37
CA LEU A 132 21.46 -9.06 -12.50
C LEU A 132 21.15 -8.69 -13.96
N LYS A 133 22.02 -9.02 -14.91
CA LYS A 133 21.82 -8.72 -16.34
C LYS A 133 20.53 -9.32 -16.88
N LYS A 134 20.18 -10.56 -16.50
CA LYS A 134 18.94 -11.22 -16.92
C LYS A 134 17.70 -10.52 -16.36
N LEU A 135 17.69 -10.20 -15.07
CA LEU A 135 16.57 -9.50 -14.44
C LEU A 135 16.33 -8.12 -15.06
N LEU A 136 17.40 -7.34 -15.30
CA LEU A 136 17.30 -6.04 -15.98
C LEU A 136 16.72 -6.18 -17.39
N ARG A 137 17.14 -7.22 -18.16
CA ARG A 137 16.55 -7.52 -19.48
C ARG A 137 15.08 -7.89 -19.40
N SER A 138 14.64 -8.55 -18.33
CA SER A 138 13.23 -8.86 -18.05
C SER A 138 12.44 -7.66 -17.47
N GLY A 139 13.01 -6.46 -17.51
CA GLY A 139 12.33 -5.21 -17.14
C GLY A 139 12.33 -4.92 -15.64
N TRP A 140 13.15 -5.60 -14.85
CA TRP A 140 13.45 -5.15 -13.48
C TRP A 140 14.28 -3.87 -13.53
N ARG A 141 14.21 -3.06 -12.48
CA ARG A 141 14.89 -1.76 -12.39
C ARG A 141 15.67 -1.64 -11.10
N GLU A 142 16.77 -0.89 -11.15
CA GLU A 142 17.54 -0.56 -9.96
C GLU A 142 16.88 0.58 -9.19
N ALA A 143 16.96 0.53 -7.86
CA ALA A 143 16.54 1.61 -6.98
C ALA A 143 17.43 1.65 -5.74
N GLU A 144 17.80 2.86 -5.30
CA GLU A 144 18.41 3.06 -3.99
C GLU A 144 17.32 2.95 -2.91
N VAL A 145 17.58 2.16 -1.88
CA VAL A 145 16.61 1.87 -0.81
C VAL A 145 17.19 2.33 0.51
N ASP A 146 16.55 3.31 1.13
CA ASP A 146 16.87 3.69 2.50
C ASP A 146 16.30 2.65 3.46
N ILE A 147 17.14 2.13 4.34
CA ILE A 147 16.75 1.28 5.46
C ILE A 147 16.57 2.18 6.66
N ILE A 148 15.34 2.24 7.15
CA ILE A 148 14.93 3.14 8.22
C ILE A 148 14.53 2.31 9.42
N ASP A 149 15.22 2.53 10.53
CA ASP A 149 14.90 1.90 11.82
C ASP A 149 13.86 2.73 12.58
N ILE A 150 12.84 2.06 13.09
CA ILE A 150 11.80 2.66 13.92
C ILE A 150 12.20 2.48 15.38
N LYS A 151 12.68 3.56 16.01
CA LYS A 151 13.11 3.54 17.42
C LYS A 151 11.95 3.33 18.40
N ASP A 152 10.73 3.68 17.99
CA ASP A 152 9.52 3.55 18.80
C ASP A 152 8.83 2.19 18.63
N SER A 153 9.55 1.10 18.92
CA SER A 153 9.09 -0.29 18.70
C SER A 153 7.84 -0.71 19.49
N HIS A 154 7.42 0.09 20.48
CA HIS A 154 6.23 -0.15 21.31
C HIS A 154 4.91 0.36 20.69
N ARG A 155 4.98 1.05 19.55
CA ARG A 155 3.81 1.61 18.86
C ARG A 155 2.93 0.53 18.25
N ASP A 156 1.63 0.79 18.19
CA ASP A 156 0.69 -0.09 17.49
C ASP A 156 1.06 -0.17 16.00
N ILE A 157 1.04 -1.38 15.45
CA ILE A 157 1.42 -1.63 14.06
C ILE A 157 0.55 -0.85 13.08
N LYS A 158 -0.72 -0.61 13.42
CA LYS A 158 -1.63 0.20 12.59
C LYS A 158 -1.19 1.66 12.51
N GLU A 159 -0.63 2.21 13.59
CA GLU A 159 -0.07 3.56 13.60
C GLU A 159 1.16 3.63 12.69
N ILE A 160 2.03 2.61 12.74
CA ILE A 160 3.22 2.52 11.90
C ILE A 160 2.86 2.41 10.42
N ILE A 161 1.90 1.53 10.08
CA ILE A 161 1.41 1.38 8.70
C ILE A 161 0.87 2.71 8.18
N SER A 162 0.03 3.38 8.97
CA SER A 162 -0.55 4.65 8.55
C SER A 162 0.50 5.75 8.39
N PHE A 163 1.50 5.82 9.27
CA PHE A 163 2.64 6.71 9.09
C PHE A 163 3.35 6.44 7.75
N CYS A 164 3.61 5.17 7.43
CA CYS A 164 4.28 4.81 6.19
C CYS A 164 3.48 5.19 4.94
N GLU A 165 2.17 4.89 4.92
CA GLU A 165 1.27 5.22 3.80
C GLU A 165 1.17 6.74 3.54
N ASN A 166 1.32 7.56 4.58
CA ASN A 166 1.28 9.02 4.47
C ASN A 166 2.65 9.66 4.17
N THR A 167 3.76 8.95 4.43
CA THR A 167 5.11 9.52 4.35
C THR A 167 5.87 9.05 3.12
N PHE A 168 5.68 7.80 2.70
CA PHE A 168 6.50 7.17 1.66
C PHE A 168 5.65 6.75 0.46
N ASN A 169 6.05 7.20 -0.73
CA ASN A 169 5.38 6.82 -1.97
C ASN A 169 5.63 5.35 -2.33
N HIS A 170 6.84 4.84 -2.09
CA HIS A 170 7.23 3.48 -2.41
C HIS A 170 7.96 2.87 -1.22
N TYR A 171 7.34 1.90 -0.55
CA TYR A 171 7.91 1.33 0.66
C TYR A 171 7.54 -0.14 0.90
N ILE A 172 8.35 -0.78 1.75
CA ILE A 172 8.02 -2.04 2.42
C ILE A 172 8.28 -1.85 3.91
N LEU A 173 7.25 -2.06 4.72
CA LEU A 173 7.34 -2.24 6.16
C LEU A 173 7.54 -3.74 6.43
N LEU A 174 8.64 -4.06 7.11
CA LEU A 174 9.00 -5.42 7.44
C LEU A 174 9.39 -5.54 8.90
N LYS A 175 9.41 -6.78 9.37
CA LYS A 175 9.93 -7.16 10.67
C LYS A 175 11.09 -8.11 10.47
N GLU A 176 12.26 -7.74 10.98
CA GLU A 176 13.43 -8.61 10.96
C GLU A 176 13.28 -9.67 12.05
N GLU A 177 13.38 -10.95 11.70
CA GLU A 177 13.15 -12.04 12.67
C GLU A 177 14.22 -12.09 13.76
N LEU A 178 15.49 -11.83 13.40
CA LEU A 178 16.64 -11.96 14.32
C LEU A 178 16.61 -10.94 15.45
N THR A 179 16.31 -9.69 15.13
CA THR A 179 16.32 -8.57 16.10
C THR A 179 14.93 -8.23 16.62
N ASN A 180 13.87 -8.80 16.02
CA ASN A 180 12.48 -8.50 16.31
C ASN A 180 12.15 -7.00 16.11
N THR A 181 12.91 -6.30 15.27
CA THR A 181 12.76 -4.87 14.97
C THR A 181 11.88 -4.63 13.74
N HIS A 182 11.23 -3.47 13.71
CA HIS A 182 10.47 -3.02 12.55
C HIS A 182 11.33 -2.08 11.72
N LEU A 183 11.48 -2.40 10.44
CA LEU A 183 12.25 -1.61 9.48
C LEU A 183 11.34 -1.14 8.35
N ILE A 184 11.61 0.05 7.85
CA ILE A 184 11.00 0.58 6.63
C ILE A 184 12.07 0.61 5.56
N LEU A 185 11.79 -0.08 4.45
CA LEU A 185 12.54 0.03 3.22
C LEU A 185 11.86 1.09 2.35
N HIS A 186 12.49 2.25 2.20
CA HIS A 186 11.97 3.34 1.36
C HIS A 186 12.70 3.37 0.02
N TYR A 187 11.98 3.10 -1.07
CA TYR A 187 12.53 2.98 -2.41
C TYR A 187 12.52 4.33 -3.12
N LYS A 188 13.70 4.82 -3.51
CA LYS A 188 13.87 6.08 -4.27
C LYS A 188 13.55 5.88 -5.75
N ILE A 189 12.30 5.58 -6.04
CA ILE A 189 11.77 5.38 -7.40
C ILE A 189 11.17 6.70 -7.90
N ARG A 190 11.42 7.02 -9.18
CA ARG A 190 10.87 8.19 -9.88
C ARG A 190 9.71 7.82 -10.78
#